data_AF-A0A535ZSK8-F1
#
_entry.id   AF-A0A535ZSK8-F1
#
_cell.length_a   1.000
_cell.length_b   1.000
_cell.length_c   1.000
_cell.angle_alpha   90.00
_cell.angle_beta   90.00
_cell.angle_gamma   90.00
#
_symmetry.space_group_name_H-M   'P 1'
#
loop_
_entity.id
_entity.type
_entity.pdbx_description
1 polymer ?
#
loop_
_entity_poly.entity_id
_entity_poly.type
_entity_poly.pdbx_seq_one_letter_code
_entity_poly.pdbx_strand_id
1 'polypeptide(L)'
;MPGFNDAHVHLLMGACSLHNLELTGEDTVDGIMRRIATFARTHTDRDWLLGRGWFYAVFPGGMPHPALLDQAVSDRPVAIEAYDSHTTWVNSAALARLGIGDDTAEPPGGGIQREAAGRASRGEVAVSRPTIAHARGWDRDLFLRRASDPERVDPAHYRGRPAPL
;
A
#
# COMPACT_ATOMS: atom_id res chain seq x y z
N MET A 1 -19.46 -2.04 -36.15
CA MET A 1 -19.72 -1.48 -34.80
C MET A 1 -18.65 -0.44 -34.51
N PRO A 2 -18.97 0.73 -33.92
CA PRO A 2 -17.95 1.66 -33.43
C PRO A 2 -17.14 1.02 -32.27
N GLY A 3 -15.90 1.46 -32.09
CA GLY A 3 -15.00 0.98 -31.04
C GLY A 3 -15.36 1.47 -29.64
N PHE A 4 -14.76 0.86 -28.61
CA PHE A 4 -14.93 1.30 -27.22
C PHE A 4 -14.17 2.61 -26.97
N ASN A 5 -14.79 3.50 -26.19
CA ASN A 5 -14.20 4.76 -25.71
C ASN A 5 -14.31 4.80 -24.18
N ASP A 6 -13.17 4.93 -23.52
CA ASP A 6 -13.08 5.13 -22.08
C ASP A 6 -12.77 6.61 -21.79
N ALA A 7 -13.71 7.30 -21.12
CA ALA A 7 -13.61 8.71 -20.81
C ALA A 7 -12.74 9.02 -19.58
N HIS A 8 -12.37 8.01 -18.77
CA HIS A 8 -11.52 8.20 -17.58
C HIS A 8 -10.73 6.94 -17.29
N VAL A 9 -9.49 6.89 -17.78
CA VAL A 9 -8.54 5.81 -17.51
C VAL A 9 -7.21 6.36 -16.99
N HIS A 10 -6.67 5.71 -15.96
CA HIS A 10 -5.28 5.93 -15.53
C HIS A 10 -4.35 4.97 -16.28
N LEU A 11 -4.19 5.18 -17.59
CA LEU A 11 -3.56 4.20 -18.50
C LEU A 11 -2.17 3.77 -18.03
N LEU A 12 -1.31 4.72 -17.66
CA LEU A 12 0.04 4.42 -17.17
C LEU A 12 0.02 3.62 -15.86
N MET A 13 -0.86 3.99 -14.92
CA MET A 13 -0.97 3.26 -13.65
C MET A 13 -1.51 1.84 -13.87
N GLY A 14 -2.49 1.68 -14.76
CA GLY A 14 -3.02 0.38 -15.14
C GLY A 14 -1.95 -0.50 -15.77
N ALA A 15 -1.18 0.02 -16.74
CA ALA A 15 -0.08 -0.69 -17.36
C ALA A 15 0.98 -1.12 -16.32
N CYS A 16 1.39 -0.23 -15.42
CA CYS A 16 2.33 -0.59 -14.35
C CYS A 16 1.77 -1.65 -13.41
N SER A 17 0.46 -1.64 -13.10
CA SER A 17 -0.14 -2.64 -12.22
C SER A 17 -0.12 -4.06 -12.77
N LEU A 18 -0.10 -4.23 -14.10
CA LEU A 18 0.02 -5.56 -14.74
C LEU A 18 1.34 -6.25 -14.42
N HIS A 19 2.35 -5.48 -13.99
CA HIS A 19 3.64 -6.01 -13.59
C HIS A 19 3.75 -6.26 -12.09
N ASN A 20 2.76 -5.86 -11.27
CA ASN A 20 2.80 -6.05 -9.83
C ASN A 20 2.21 -7.40 -9.42
N LEU A 21 2.49 -7.81 -8.18
CA LEU A 21 1.85 -8.98 -7.59
C LEU A 21 0.35 -8.72 -7.39
N GLU A 22 -0.49 -9.58 -7.94
CA GLU A 22 -1.94 -9.53 -7.75
C GLU A 22 -2.40 -10.66 -6.82
N LEU A 23 -3.03 -10.28 -5.71
CA LEU A 23 -3.54 -11.20 -4.69
C LEU A 23 -5.06 -11.30 -4.69
N THR A 24 -5.77 -10.51 -5.51
CA THR A 24 -7.23 -10.58 -5.62
C THR A 24 -7.67 -12.02 -5.91
N GLY A 25 -8.61 -12.52 -5.11
CA GLY A 25 -9.16 -13.87 -5.23
C GLY A 25 -8.43 -14.96 -4.44
N GLU A 26 -7.30 -14.65 -3.79
CA GLU A 26 -6.72 -15.55 -2.79
C GLU A 26 -7.42 -15.38 -1.44
N ASP A 27 -7.95 -16.48 -0.91
CA ASP A 27 -8.81 -16.53 0.27
C ASP A 27 -8.15 -17.19 1.49
N THR A 28 -6.89 -17.62 1.36
CA THR A 28 -6.12 -18.25 2.43
C THR A 28 -4.80 -17.53 2.66
N VAL A 29 -4.38 -17.43 3.92
CA VAL A 29 -3.07 -16.89 4.29
C VAL A 29 -1.95 -17.66 3.57
N ASP A 30 -2.00 -18.99 3.57
CA ASP A 30 -1.01 -19.81 2.89
C ASP A 30 -0.98 -19.55 1.36
N GLY A 31 -2.13 -19.36 0.72
CA GLY A 31 -2.22 -19.00 -0.70
C GLY A 31 -1.54 -17.67 -1.00
N ILE A 32 -1.84 -16.65 -0.20
CA ILE A 32 -1.19 -15.34 -0.26
C ILE A 32 0.33 -15.48 -0.10
N MET A 33 0.80 -16.18 0.95
CA MET A 33 2.22 -16.31 1.21
C MET A 33 2.96 -17.08 0.11
N ARG A 34 2.35 -18.14 -0.44
CA ARG A 34 2.91 -18.89 -1.58
C ARG A 34 3.04 -18.00 -2.82
N ARG A 35 2.04 -17.17 -3.12
CA ARG A 35 2.10 -16.23 -4.25
C ARG A 35 3.21 -15.21 -4.06
N ILE A 36 3.30 -14.60 -2.88
CA ILE A 36 4.36 -13.63 -2.55
C ILE A 36 5.74 -14.25 -2.75
N ALA A 37 5.99 -15.42 -2.15
CA ALA A 37 7.28 -16.10 -2.26
C ALA A 37 7.61 -16.50 -3.71
N THR A 38 6.61 -16.96 -4.47
CA THR A 38 6.78 -17.30 -5.88
C THR A 38 7.12 -16.08 -6.71
N PHE A 39 6.39 -14.98 -6.51
CA PHE A 39 6.64 -13.72 -7.20
C PHE A 39 8.03 -13.17 -6.91
N ALA A 40 8.48 -13.24 -5.65
CA ALA A 40 9.83 -12.84 -5.25
C ALA A 40 10.92 -13.66 -5.98
N ARG A 41 10.74 -14.99 -6.08
CA ARG A 41 11.70 -15.87 -6.76
C ARG A 41 11.75 -15.66 -8.27
N THR A 42 10.65 -15.23 -8.89
CA THR A 42 10.59 -15.00 -10.35
C THR A 42 10.96 -13.57 -10.77
N HIS A 43 11.14 -12.65 -9.82
CA HIS A 43 11.45 -11.23 -10.06
C HIS A 43 12.66 -10.78 -9.23
N THR A 44 13.77 -11.50 -9.39
CA THR A 44 14.99 -11.29 -8.59
C THR A 44 15.73 -10.00 -8.93
N ASP A 45 15.46 -9.41 -10.10
CA ASP A 45 16.00 -8.16 -10.61
C ASP A 45 15.31 -6.90 -10.05
N ARG A 46 14.22 -7.07 -9.30
CA ARG A 46 13.45 -5.94 -8.76
C ARG A 46 13.95 -5.49 -7.40
N ASP A 47 14.23 -4.19 -7.29
CA ASP A 47 14.59 -3.53 -6.04
C ASP A 47 13.45 -3.56 -5.01
N TRP A 48 12.20 -3.43 -5.48
CA TRP A 48 10.99 -3.49 -4.67
C TRP A 48 10.02 -4.53 -5.21
N LEU A 49 9.38 -5.28 -4.31
CA LEU A 49 8.21 -6.07 -4.65
C LEU A 49 6.95 -5.30 -4.29
N LEU A 50 6.21 -4.92 -5.32
CA LEU A 50 4.95 -4.23 -5.20
C LEU A 50 3.81 -5.21 -5.48
N GLY A 51 2.76 -5.13 -4.67
CA GLY A 51 1.56 -5.91 -4.87
C GLY A 51 0.30 -5.21 -4.43
N ARG A 52 -0.85 -5.84 -4.70
CA ARG A 52 -2.17 -5.37 -4.29
C ARG A 52 -3.14 -6.53 -4.10
N GLY A 53 -4.31 -6.23 -3.52
CA GLY A 53 -5.48 -7.08 -3.61
C GLY A 53 -5.68 -8.07 -2.47
N TRP A 54 -4.89 -8.01 -1.39
CA TRP A 54 -5.18 -8.83 -0.21
C TRP A 54 -6.45 -8.34 0.49
N PHE A 55 -7.20 -9.27 1.08
CA PHE A 55 -8.50 -9.00 1.68
C PHE A 55 -8.46 -9.19 3.19
N TYR A 56 -9.01 -8.24 3.95
CA TYR A 56 -8.94 -8.25 5.43
C TYR A 56 -9.49 -9.53 6.05
N ALA A 57 -10.58 -10.09 5.48
CA ALA A 57 -11.20 -11.29 6.02
C ALA A 57 -10.34 -12.57 5.94
N VAL A 58 -9.25 -12.55 5.16
CA VAL A 58 -8.31 -13.68 5.07
C VAL A 58 -7.48 -13.80 6.34
N PHE A 59 -7.24 -12.68 7.04
CA PHE A 59 -6.39 -12.65 8.23
C PHE A 59 -7.24 -12.59 9.50
N PRO A 60 -6.98 -13.44 10.50
CA PRO A 60 -7.60 -13.32 11.81
C PRO A 60 -7.38 -11.92 12.40
N GLY A 61 -8.44 -11.25 12.82
CA GLY A 61 -8.37 -9.87 13.32
C GLY A 61 -8.32 -8.79 12.21
N GLY A 62 -8.46 -9.20 10.94
CA GLY A 62 -8.55 -8.29 9.80
C GLY A 62 -7.20 -7.85 9.24
N MET A 63 -6.10 -8.02 9.97
CA MET A 63 -4.80 -7.46 9.59
C MET A 63 -3.73 -8.55 9.50
N PRO A 64 -2.89 -8.53 8.46
CA PRO A 64 -1.78 -9.47 8.36
C PRO A 64 -0.70 -9.16 9.40
N HIS A 65 -0.08 -10.20 9.95
CA HIS A 65 1.06 -10.02 10.83
C HIS A 65 2.30 -9.63 10.01
N PRO A 66 2.99 -8.52 10.35
CA PRO A 66 4.14 -8.02 9.58
C PRO A 66 5.28 -9.04 9.35
N ALA A 67 5.55 -9.88 10.37
CA ALA A 67 6.55 -10.95 10.30
C ALA A 67 6.31 -11.97 9.17
N LEU A 68 5.08 -12.12 8.64
CA LEU A 68 4.86 -13.04 7.52
C LEU A 68 5.57 -12.57 6.25
N LEU A 69 5.62 -11.26 5.97
CA LEU A 69 6.39 -10.77 4.81
C LEU A 69 7.89 -10.95 5.02
N ASP A 70 8.41 -10.71 6.23
CA ASP A 70 9.82 -10.95 6.51
C ASP A 70 10.21 -12.43 6.35
N GLN A 71 9.30 -13.36 6.66
CA GLN A 71 9.50 -14.79 6.41
C GLN A 71 9.51 -15.12 4.91
N ALA A 72 8.64 -14.50 4.12
CA ALA A 72 8.56 -14.77 2.68
C ALA A 72 9.67 -14.09 1.88
N VAL A 73 10.04 -12.86 2.27
CA VAL A 73 11.00 -11.99 1.59
C VAL A 73 11.69 -11.10 2.62
N SER A 74 12.93 -11.43 2.97
CA SER A 74 13.74 -10.68 3.94
C SER A 74 14.87 -9.86 3.31
N ASP A 75 15.22 -10.12 2.06
CA ASP A 75 16.39 -9.56 1.38
C ASP A 75 16.12 -8.19 0.74
N ARG A 76 14.85 -7.82 0.52
CA ARG A 76 14.46 -6.58 -0.14
C ARG A 76 13.12 -6.02 0.34
N PRO A 77 12.86 -4.73 0.13
CA PRO A 77 11.58 -4.10 0.43
C PRO A 77 10.37 -4.73 -0.26
N VAL A 78 9.30 -4.95 0.51
CA VAL A 78 7.99 -5.39 0.01
C VAL A 78 6.90 -4.42 0.47
N ALA A 79 5.98 -4.08 -0.45
CA ALA A 79 4.80 -3.28 -0.16
C ALA A 79 3.57 -3.82 -0.91
N ILE A 80 2.51 -4.17 -0.19
CA ILE A 80 1.31 -4.78 -0.75
C ILE A 80 0.06 -4.03 -0.29
N GLU A 81 -0.66 -3.42 -1.25
CA GLU A 81 -1.92 -2.73 -0.99
C GLU A 81 -3.05 -3.72 -0.68
N ALA A 82 -3.91 -3.38 0.29
CA ALA A 82 -5.19 -4.04 0.49
C ALA A 82 -6.09 -3.85 -0.73
N TYR A 83 -7.14 -4.65 -0.82
CA TYR A 83 -8.10 -4.59 -1.94
C TYR A 83 -8.73 -3.20 -2.13
N ASP A 84 -8.92 -2.45 -1.03
CA ASP A 84 -9.50 -1.11 -1.01
C ASP A 84 -8.48 0.00 -1.31
N SER A 85 -7.19 -0.34 -1.42
CA SER A 85 -6.08 0.60 -1.59
C SER A 85 -5.91 1.61 -0.44
N HIS A 86 -6.46 1.34 0.75
CA HIS A 86 -6.37 2.20 1.94
C HIS A 86 -5.41 1.65 3.01
N THR A 87 -4.82 0.47 2.81
CA THR A 87 -3.86 -0.10 3.74
C THR A 87 -2.70 -0.68 2.95
N THR A 88 -1.46 -0.39 3.35
CA THR A 88 -0.27 -1.01 2.75
C THR A 88 0.43 -1.87 3.79
N TRP A 89 0.53 -3.15 3.49
CA TRP A 89 1.28 -4.11 4.27
C TRP A 89 2.75 -4.14 3.80
N VAL A 90 3.68 -3.94 4.72
CA VAL A 90 5.12 -3.81 4.41
C VAL A 90 5.98 -4.70 5.30
N ASN A 91 7.16 -5.07 4.80
CA ASN A 91 8.16 -5.82 5.56
C ASN A 91 9.18 -4.90 6.24
N SER A 92 10.06 -5.46 7.06
CA SER A 92 11.06 -4.68 7.79
C SER A 92 12.07 -3.98 6.89
N ALA A 93 12.42 -4.58 5.74
CA ALA A 93 13.31 -3.97 4.76
C ALA A 93 12.69 -2.70 4.15
N ALA A 94 11.37 -2.70 3.90
CA ALA A 94 10.65 -1.53 3.41
C ALA A 94 10.61 -0.41 4.46
N LEU A 95 10.35 -0.73 5.74
CA LEU A 95 10.37 0.27 6.82
C LEU A 95 11.73 0.92 6.98
N ALA A 96 12.80 0.12 6.99
CA ALA A 96 14.16 0.63 7.03
C ALA A 96 14.48 1.53 5.83
N ARG A 97 14.01 1.15 4.62
CA ARG A 97 14.21 1.95 3.41
C ARG A 97 13.42 3.25 3.42
N LEU A 98 12.24 3.25 4.05
CA LEU A 98 11.38 4.41 4.20
C LEU A 98 11.77 5.31 5.37
N GLY A 99 12.71 4.87 6.22
CA GLY A 99 13.09 5.58 7.44
C GLY A 99 11.96 5.65 8.46
N ILE A 100 11.09 4.63 8.50
CA ILE A 100 10.00 4.51 9.47
C ILE A 100 10.45 3.58 10.59
N GLY A 101 10.21 4.01 11.83
CA GLY A 101 10.46 3.25 13.05
C GLY A 101 9.64 3.81 14.21
N ASP A 102 9.94 3.37 15.43
CA ASP A 102 9.16 3.63 16.64
C ASP A 102 8.86 5.12 16.91
N ASP A 103 9.82 5.99 16.64
CA ASP A 103 9.70 7.44 16.86
C ASP A 103 9.05 8.18 15.68
N THR A 104 8.61 7.47 14.63
CA THR A 104 7.98 8.09 13.46
C THR A 104 6.57 8.55 13.81
N ALA A 105 6.33 9.85 13.65
CA ALA A 105 5.03 10.45 13.87
C ALA A 105 3.96 9.89 12.91
N GLU A 106 2.72 9.84 13.39
CA GLU A 106 1.59 9.40 12.59
C GLU A 106 1.34 10.33 11.39
N PRO A 107 1.14 9.78 10.18
CA PRO A 107 0.86 10.59 9.00
C PRO A 107 -0.55 11.22 9.12
N PRO A 108 -0.74 12.47 8.69
CA PRO A 108 -2.06 13.09 8.64
C PRO A 108 -3.05 12.28 7.79
N GLY A 109 -4.23 12.00 8.34
CA GLY A 109 -5.27 11.21 7.67
C GLY A 109 -5.00 9.70 7.60
N GLY A 110 -3.99 9.20 8.33
CA GLY A 110 -3.65 7.78 8.38
C GLY A 110 -3.07 7.39 9.75
N GLY A 111 -2.40 6.24 9.77
CA GLY A 111 -1.80 5.67 10.96
C GLY A 111 -0.75 4.60 10.63
N ILE A 112 0.22 4.42 11.51
CA ILE A 112 1.22 3.36 11.48
C ILE A 112 0.79 2.38 12.56
N GLN A 113 0.37 1.19 12.16
CA GLN A 113 0.03 0.16 13.12
C GLN A 113 1.31 -0.39 13.73
N ARG A 114 1.44 -0.23 15.05
CA ARG A 114 2.55 -0.72 15.87
C ARG A 114 2.04 -1.84 16.78
N GLU A 115 2.85 -2.87 16.99
CA GLU A 115 2.56 -3.89 18.01
C GLU A 115 2.73 -3.30 19.42
N ALA A 116 1.93 -3.77 20.38
CA ALA A 116 2.05 -3.34 21.77
C ALA A 116 3.40 -3.80 22.35
N ALA A 117 4.13 -2.87 22.96
CA ALA A 117 5.55 -2.98 23.28
C ALA A 117 5.95 -4.21 24.10
N GLY A 118 6.95 -4.96 23.60
CA GLY A 118 7.58 -6.06 24.30
C GLY A 118 8.66 -6.78 23.47
N ARG A 119 9.66 -6.02 23.00
CA ARG A 119 10.74 -6.35 22.03
C ARG A 119 10.39 -5.91 20.61
N ALA A 120 11.38 -5.32 19.96
CA ALA A 120 11.33 -4.94 18.55
C ALA A 120 11.12 -6.17 17.66
N SER A 121 9.88 -6.62 17.48
CA SER A 121 9.46 -7.59 16.49
C SER A 121 8.82 -6.87 15.32
N ARG A 122 9.67 -6.13 14.60
CA ARG A 122 9.70 -6.04 13.14
C ARG A 122 8.36 -6.31 12.43
N GLY A 123 7.55 -5.27 12.46
CA GLY A 123 6.94 -4.75 11.25
C GLY A 123 5.71 -3.92 11.57
N GLU A 124 5.45 -2.96 10.71
CA GLU A 124 4.45 -1.92 10.88
C GLU A 124 3.51 -2.06 9.69
N VAL A 125 2.21 -1.85 9.89
CA VAL A 125 1.27 -1.71 8.77
C VAL A 125 1.08 -0.22 8.53
N ALA A 126 1.50 0.27 7.35
CA ALA A 126 1.42 1.68 7.01
C ALA A 126 0.08 1.99 6.33
N VAL A 127 -0.72 2.84 6.94
CA VAL A 127 -1.91 3.46 6.33
C VAL A 127 -1.47 4.82 5.77
N SER A 128 -1.57 5.17 4.48
CA SER A 128 -2.14 4.46 3.33
C SER A 128 -1.70 4.96 1.94
N ARG A 129 -0.77 5.91 1.80
CA ARG A 129 -0.40 6.44 0.47
C ARG A 129 1.07 6.83 0.23
N PRO A 130 1.87 7.30 1.22
CA PRO A 130 3.24 7.74 0.95
C PRO A 130 4.20 6.58 0.64
N THR A 131 3.91 5.37 1.14
CA THR A 131 4.74 4.17 0.95
C THR A 131 4.86 3.77 -0.52
N ILE A 132 3.72 3.67 -1.22
CA ILE A 132 3.67 3.30 -2.64
C ILE A 132 4.29 4.39 -3.51
N ALA A 133 4.06 5.66 -3.18
CA ALA A 133 4.69 6.78 -3.86
C ALA A 133 6.21 6.67 -3.78
N HIS A 134 6.76 6.50 -2.58
CA HIS A 134 8.21 6.34 -2.39
C HIS A 134 8.77 5.11 -3.12
N ALA A 135 8.09 3.96 -3.03
CA ALA A 135 8.52 2.75 -3.71
C ALA A 135 8.49 2.88 -5.25
N ARG A 136 7.64 3.76 -5.79
CA ARG A 136 7.59 4.13 -7.21
C ARG A 136 8.55 5.27 -7.57
N GLY A 137 9.43 5.68 -6.65
CA GLY A 137 10.39 6.77 -6.86
C GLY A 137 9.76 8.16 -6.84
N TRP A 138 8.52 8.30 -6.37
CA TRP A 138 7.91 9.61 -6.14
C TRP A 138 8.37 10.16 -4.79
N ASP A 139 8.45 11.48 -4.70
CA ASP A 139 8.85 12.15 -3.47
C ASP A 139 7.85 11.86 -2.33
N ARG A 140 8.35 11.20 -1.29
CA ARG A 140 7.58 10.83 -0.09
C ARG A 140 7.04 12.06 0.62
N ASP A 141 7.88 13.08 0.77
CA ASP A 141 7.57 14.29 1.54
C ASP A 141 6.58 15.18 0.78
N LEU A 142 6.67 15.21 -0.56
CA LEU A 142 5.65 15.83 -1.42
C LEU A 142 4.28 15.20 -1.20
N PHE A 143 4.21 13.87 -1.09
CA PHE A 143 2.96 13.17 -0.87
C PHE A 143 2.39 13.42 0.53
N LEU A 144 3.24 13.40 1.55
CA LEU A 144 2.88 13.74 2.93
C LEU A 144 2.36 15.17 3.04
N ARG A 145 3.03 16.14 2.43
CA ARG A 145 2.59 17.56 2.37
C ARG A 145 1.23 17.71 1.69
N ARG A 146 1.00 16.98 0.59
CA ARG A 146 -0.26 17.06 -0.16
C ARG A 146 -1.42 16.39 0.55
N ALA A 147 -1.19 15.32 1.31
CA ALA A 147 -2.20 14.69 2.16
C ALA A 147 -2.55 15.51 3.40
N SER A 148 -1.65 16.40 3.82
CA SER A 148 -1.78 17.27 4.99
C SER A 148 -2.19 18.70 4.67
N ASP A 149 -2.46 19.02 3.39
CA ASP A 149 -2.90 20.34 2.94
C ASP A 149 -4.34 20.61 3.40
N PRO A 150 -4.54 21.51 4.40
CA PRO A 150 -5.85 21.79 4.95
C PRO A 150 -6.75 22.56 3.97
N GLU A 151 -6.20 23.23 2.95
CA GLU A 151 -7.01 23.98 1.97
C GLU A 151 -7.81 23.08 1.02
N ARG A 152 -7.51 21.77 0.99
CA ARG A 152 -8.22 20.79 0.17
C ARG A 152 -9.26 19.96 0.93
N VAL A 153 -9.23 20.01 2.26
CA VAL A 153 -10.25 19.43 3.16
C VAL A 153 -11.18 20.54 3.64
N ASP A 154 -11.67 21.37 2.72
CA ASP A 154 -12.77 22.29 3.02
C ASP A 154 -14.11 21.56 2.75
N PRO A 155 -14.88 21.16 3.78
CA PRO A 155 -16.21 20.60 3.58
C PRO A 155 -17.18 21.58 2.90
N ALA A 156 -16.88 22.89 2.83
CA ALA A 156 -17.67 23.86 2.09
C ALA A 156 -17.57 23.67 0.57
N HIS A 157 -16.53 22.99 0.06
CA HIS A 157 -16.39 22.72 -1.38
C HIS A 157 -17.45 21.72 -1.91
N TYR A 158 -18.11 20.96 -1.03
CA TYR A 158 -19.20 20.03 -1.35
C TYR A 158 -20.61 20.58 -1.10
N ARG A 159 -20.75 21.83 -0.62
CA ARG A 159 -22.07 22.47 -0.50
C ARG A 159 -22.46 23.09 -1.84
N GLY A 160 -23.23 22.31 -2.60
CA GLY A 160 -24.16 22.71 -3.67
C GLY A 160 -23.86 24.03 -4.38
N ARG A 161 -23.30 23.94 -5.60
CA ARG A 161 -23.54 24.98 -6.60
C ARG A 161 -25.04 24.99 -6.91
N PRO A 162 -25.74 26.14 -6.83
CA PRO A 162 -27.12 26.22 -7.28
C PRO A 162 -27.16 25.90 -8.78
N ALA A 163 -28.15 25.08 -9.18
CA ALA A 163 -28.39 24.77 -10.58
C ALA A 163 -28.70 26.07 -11.36
N PRO A 164 -28.15 26.25 -12.57
CA PRO A 164 -28.47 27.40 -13.39
C PRO A 164 -29.95 27.33 -13.83
N LEU A 165 -30.58 28.51 -13.84
CA LEU A 165 -31.99 28.75 -14.19
C LEU A 165 -32.35 28.25 -15.60
#